data_AF-A0A3E0I165-F1
#
_entry.id   AF-A0A3E0I165-F1
#
_cell.length_a   1.000
_cell.length_b   1.000
_cell.length_c   1.000
_cell.angle_alpha   90.00
_cell.angle_beta   90.00
_cell.angle_gamma   90.00
#
_symmetry.space_group_name_H-M   'P 1'
#
loop_
_entity.id
_entity.type
_entity.pdbx_description
1 polymer ?
#
loop_
_entity_poly.entity_id
_entity_poly.type
_entity_poly.pdbx_seq_one_letter_code
_entity_poly.pdbx_strand_id
1 'polypeptide(L)'
;MKKTKLVLIMGLSVGVFFTSCSSENEQIKESDAILQYSDNPGLKPVPQEVVDAAAKLELNVDHIRYDNFYFPDGTSEVRLFLEEDVVMTEQELFTLAKAKDKNQSGRQYSTNNLVSQGRNISIIGYTGGGGYGLSSKEQTALQWAVDNYNNLSGVSISFTLSFGTNYDTKDMVVYRNPSSSGSGGSAGFPSGGLPYKWVQIYGLSGYSTNVNEHVITHEIGHSVGFRHTDWFSRQSCGQNSNEGSAGVGANHVSGTPTGYDSTSVMLACFSSNEDGEFNGNDITALQNMY
;
A
#
# COMPACT_ATOMS: atom_id res chain seq x y z
N MET A 1 94.62 5.43 -23.66
CA MET A 1 94.44 6.66 -22.85
C MET A 1 92.95 6.75 -22.53
N LYS A 2 92.41 6.82 -21.31
CA LYS A 2 92.89 7.06 -19.95
C LYS A 2 92.17 6.09 -19.00
N LYS A 3 92.85 5.74 -17.91
CA LYS A 3 92.34 4.98 -16.74
C LYS A 3 91.51 5.91 -15.84
N THR A 4 90.53 5.37 -15.11
CA THR A 4 90.44 5.50 -13.64
C THR A 4 89.41 4.56 -13.02
N LYS A 5 89.81 3.95 -11.89
CA LYS A 5 89.06 3.11 -10.95
C LYS A 5 88.29 3.96 -9.91
N LEU A 6 87.52 3.27 -9.03
CA LEU A 6 86.99 3.60 -7.67
C LEU A 6 85.49 3.97 -7.63
N VAL A 7 84.68 3.60 -6.63
CA VAL A 7 84.76 2.67 -5.50
C VAL A 7 83.34 2.48 -4.95
N LEU A 8 83.13 1.37 -4.28
CA LEU A 8 81.92 0.89 -3.62
C LEU A 8 81.70 1.56 -2.24
N ILE A 9 80.51 2.10 -1.97
CA ILE A 9 79.92 2.36 -0.63
C ILE A 9 78.39 2.27 -0.81
N MET A 10 77.73 1.15 -0.50
CA MET A 10 77.10 0.80 0.78
C MET A 10 76.00 1.79 1.23
N GLY A 11 74.75 1.46 0.90
CA GLY A 11 73.55 2.07 1.47
C GLY A 11 72.55 0.97 1.77
N LEU A 12 72.53 0.52 3.02
CA LEU A 12 71.52 -0.38 3.59
C LEU A 12 70.17 0.36 3.61
N SER A 13 69.20 -0.09 2.83
CA SER A 13 67.78 0.20 3.08
C SER A 13 67.06 -1.12 3.25
N VAL A 14 66.85 -1.46 4.52
CA VAL A 14 66.06 -2.59 4.99
C VAL A 14 64.62 -2.42 4.51
N GLY A 15 64.22 -3.18 3.49
CA GLY A 15 62.83 -3.36 3.11
C GLY A 15 62.29 -4.62 3.75
N VAL A 16 61.67 -4.50 4.92
CA VAL A 16 60.95 -5.60 5.56
C VAL A 16 59.67 -5.86 4.78
N PHE A 17 59.57 -7.02 4.14
CA PHE A 17 58.28 -7.55 3.67
C PHE A 17 57.52 -8.09 4.88
N PHE A 18 56.77 -7.22 5.55
CA PHE A 18 55.73 -7.68 6.46
C PHE A 18 54.54 -8.17 5.63
N THR A 19 54.35 -9.48 5.67
CA THR A 19 53.05 -10.12 5.46
C THR A 19 52.04 -9.46 6.39
N SER A 20 51.08 -8.72 5.81
CA SER A 20 49.98 -8.12 6.55
C SER A 20 48.82 -9.10 6.60
N CYS A 21 48.82 -9.95 7.62
CA CYS A 21 47.57 -10.29 8.30
C CYS A 21 47.26 -9.12 9.25
N SER A 22 46.22 -8.35 8.96
CA SER A 22 45.60 -7.47 9.93
C SER A 22 44.10 -7.78 9.97
N SER A 23 43.73 -8.44 11.07
CA SER A 23 42.52 -8.26 11.87
C SER A 23 41.23 -7.90 11.13
N GLU A 24 40.29 -8.87 11.21
CA GLU A 24 38.85 -8.68 11.26
C GLU A 24 38.46 -7.26 11.69
N ASN A 25 38.06 -6.46 10.70
CA ASN A 25 37.22 -5.32 10.95
C ASN A 25 35.85 -5.77 10.45
N GLU A 26 34.96 -6.14 11.37
CA GLU A 26 33.54 -6.27 11.10
C GLU A 26 33.06 -4.90 10.60
N GLN A 27 33.18 -4.67 9.29
CA GLN A 27 32.31 -3.76 8.60
C GLN A 27 30.91 -4.35 8.75
N ILE A 28 30.15 -3.75 9.66
CA ILE A 28 28.68 -3.80 9.64
C ILE A 28 28.30 -3.59 8.18
N LYS A 29 27.87 -4.66 7.52
CA LYS A 29 27.31 -4.59 6.18
C LYS A 29 26.09 -3.70 6.30
N GLU A 30 26.21 -2.50 5.74
CA GLU A 30 25.10 -1.64 5.42
C GLU A 30 24.13 -2.52 4.61
N SER A 31 23.04 -2.93 5.26
CA SER A 31 22.13 -3.94 4.75
C SER A 31 21.46 -3.40 3.50
N ASP A 32 21.63 -4.10 2.38
CA ASP A 32 20.74 -4.27 1.21
C ASP A 32 19.49 -3.36 1.16
N ALA A 33 19.65 -2.05 1.24
CA ALA A 33 18.53 -1.12 1.15
C ALA A 33 18.22 -0.93 -0.33
N ILE A 34 17.10 -1.48 -0.80
CA ILE A 34 16.60 -1.16 -2.13
C ILE A 34 16.21 0.32 -2.12
N LEU A 35 16.92 1.13 -2.91
CA LEU A 35 16.59 2.54 -3.13
C LEU A 35 15.31 2.62 -3.96
N GLN A 36 14.16 2.52 -3.29
CA GLN A 36 12.89 2.87 -3.89
C GLN A 36 12.67 4.36 -3.68
N TYR A 37 12.66 5.08 -4.79
CA TYR A 37 12.61 6.54 -4.83
C TYR A 37 11.36 7.02 -4.07
N SER A 38 11.58 7.81 -3.02
CA SER A 38 10.55 8.68 -2.45
C SER A 38 10.62 10.01 -3.20
N ASP A 39 9.46 10.53 -3.64
CA ASP A 39 9.36 11.89 -4.18
C ASP A 39 9.66 12.97 -3.11
N ASN A 40 9.81 12.55 -1.85
CA ASN A 40 10.19 13.38 -0.73
C ASN A 40 11.68 13.16 -0.38
N PRO A 41 12.60 14.05 -0.83
CA PRO A 41 14.05 13.85 -0.73
C PRO A 41 14.59 13.85 0.72
N GLY A 42 13.75 14.09 1.72
CA GLY A 42 14.10 14.02 3.14
C GLY A 42 13.80 12.67 3.82
N LEU A 43 13.15 11.72 3.14
CA LEU A 43 12.75 10.45 3.72
C LEU A 43 13.80 9.36 3.48
N LYS A 44 13.97 8.50 4.50
CA LYS A 44 14.94 7.40 4.50
C LYS A 44 14.54 6.33 3.46
N PRO A 45 15.49 5.57 2.91
CA PRO A 45 15.17 4.37 2.14
C PRO A 45 14.40 3.37 3.00
N VAL A 46 13.59 2.54 2.34
CA VAL A 46 12.83 1.47 3.00
C VAL A 46 13.80 0.37 3.46
N PRO A 47 13.84 0.04 4.76
CA PRO A 47 14.69 -1.05 5.27
C PRO A 47 14.31 -2.41 4.65
N GLN A 48 15.30 -3.28 4.43
CA GLN A 48 15.05 -4.60 3.84
C GLN A 48 14.05 -5.43 4.65
N GLU A 49 14.04 -5.32 5.98
CA GLU A 49 13.05 -6.02 6.83
C GLU A 49 11.60 -5.61 6.55
N VAL A 50 11.38 -4.35 6.13
CA VAL A 50 10.05 -3.84 5.73
C VAL A 50 9.67 -4.42 4.36
N VAL A 51 10.62 -4.47 3.42
CA VAL A 51 10.42 -5.12 2.11
C VAL A 51 10.09 -6.60 2.29
N ASP A 52 10.84 -7.32 3.13
CA ASP A 52 10.64 -8.74 3.41
C ASP A 52 9.28 -9.00 4.06
N ALA A 53 8.83 -8.12 4.96
CA ALA A 53 7.51 -8.21 5.57
C ALA A 53 6.37 -7.97 4.57
N ALA A 54 6.53 -7.02 3.64
CA ALA A 54 5.57 -6.77 2.56
C ALA A 54 5.52 -7.96 1.57
N ALA A 55 6.66 -8.47 1.13
CA ALA A 55 6.75 -9.64 0.27
C ALA A 55 6.13 -10.88 0.94
N LYS A 56 6.38 -11.08 2.23
CA LYS A 56 5.74 -12.14 3.02
C LYS A 56 4.23 -12.01 3.02
N LEU A 57 3.71 -10.79 2.99
CA LEU A 57 2.28 -10.52 2.90
C LEU A 57 1.73 -10.62 1.48
N GLU A 58 2.52 -10.99 0.48
CA GLU A 58 2.13 -11.01 -0.94
C GLU A 58 1.55 -9.65 -1.35
N LEU A 59 2.27 -8.59 -1.00
CA LEU A 59 2.05 -7.25 -1.52
C LEU A 59 3.12 -6.97 -2.57
N ASN A 60 2.78 -6.25 -3.64
CA ASN A 60 3.76 -5.76 -4.59
C ASN A 60 4.78 -4.88 -3.85
N VAL A 61 6.06 -5.18 -4.06
CA VAL A 61 7.18 -4.48 -3.44
C VAL A 61 7.90 -3.54 -4.40
N ASP A 62 7.46 -3.37 -5.64
CA ASP A 62 8.12 -2.52 -6.65
C ASP A 62 7.94 -1.02 -6.40
N HIS A 63 6.92 -0.65 -5.60
CA HIS A 63 6.53 0.74 -5.33
C HIS A 63 6.45 1.09 -3.83
N ILE A 64 7.17 0.34 -2.99
CA ILE A 64 7.20 0.55 -1.54
C ILE A 64 8.03 1.78 -1.19
N ARG A 65 7.42 2.73 -0.47
CA ARG A 65 8.09 3.99 -0.09
C ARG A 65 7.52 4.58 1.18
N TYR A 66 8.31 5.43 1.84
CA TYR A 66 7.76 6.35 2.83
C TYR A 66 7.31 7.65 2.17
N ASP A 67 6.16 8.17 2.60
CA ASP A 67 5.69 9.50 2.22
C ASP A 67 4.77 10.10 3.30
N ASN A 68 4.44 11.38 3.17
CA ASN A 68 3.52 12.07 4.05
C ASN A 68 2.07 11.68 3.76
N PHE A 69 1.37 11.23 4.79
CA PHE A 69 -0.08 11.05 4.80
C PHE A 69 -0.74 12.23 5.51
N TYR A 70 -1.57 12.98 4.80
CA TYR A 70 -2.21 14.21 5.27
C TYR A 70 -3.60 13.97 5.89
N PHE A 71 -3.92 14.60 7.00
CA PHE A 71 -5.23 14.46 7.66
C PHE A 71 -6.19 15.61 7.34
N PRO A 72 -7.51 15.43 7.57
CA PRO A 72 -8.50 16.48 7.30
C PRO A 72 -8.29 17.80 8.07
N ASP A 73 -7.53 17.78 9.17
CA ASP A 73 -7.16 18.97 9.94
C ASP A 73 -5.91 19.70 9.39
N GLY A 74 -5.32 19.18 8.32
CA GLY A 74 -4.11 19.71 7.68
C GLY A 74 -2.81 19.25 8.31
N THR A 75 -2.85 18.43 9.35
CA THR A 75 -1.65 17.76 9.87
C THR A 75 -1.20 16.64 8.93
N SER A 76 0.00 16.12 9.12
CA SER A 76 0.48 14.96 8.37
C SER A 76 1.45 14.14 9.22
N GLU A 77 1.61 12.87 8.83
CA GLU A 77 2.65 12.01 9.38
C GLU A 77 3.25 11.13 8.29
N VAL A 78 4.45 10.61 8.54
CA VAL A 78 5.10 9.69 7.59
C VAL A 78 4.44 8.31 7.71
N ARG A 79 3.99 7.78 6.57
CA ARG A 79 3.43 6.43 6.43
C ARG A 79 4.21 5.65 5.37
N LEU A 80 4.08 4.33 5.44
CA LEU A 80 4.51 3.42 4.39
C LEU A 80 3.40 3.32 3.35
N PHE A 81 3.73 3.58 2.09
CA PHE A 81 2.86 3.38 0.93
C PHE A 81 3.31 2.10 0.20
N LEU A 82 2.34 1.26 -0.15
CA LEU A 82 2.47 -0.03 -0.82
C LEU A 82 1.49 -0.03 -1.99
N GLU A 83 1.82 -0.69 -3.10
CA GLU A 83 0.88 -0.86 -4.25
C GLU A 83 0.33 0.46 -4.86
N GLU A 84 0.94 1.58 -4.50
CA GLU A 84 0.57 2.99 -4.79
C GLU A 84 -0.55 3.58 -3.92
N ASP A 85 -1.55 2.80 -3.51
CA ASP A 85 -2.76 3.24 -2.78
C ASP A 85 -2.96 2.62 -1.39
N VAL A 86 -2.19 1.60 -1.01
CA VAL A 86 -2.26 1.00 0.32
C VAL A 86 -1.32 1.72 1.29
N VAL A 87 -1.87 2.26 2.38
CA VAL A 87 -1.12 2.99 3.41
C VAL A 87 -1.16 2.32 4.79
N MET A 88 -0.02 2.28 5.47
CA MET A 88 0.07 1.80 6.86
C MET A 88 1.32 2.29 7.57
N THR A 89 1.40 2.04 8.88
CA THR A 89 2.64 2.09 9.65
C THR A 89 3.43 0.80 9.49
N GLU A 90 4.75 0.84 9.74
CA GLU A 90 5.57 -0.37 9.86
C GLU A 90 5.04 -1.32 10.94
N GLN A 91 4.56 -0.78 12.05
CA GLN A 91 4.02 -1.60 13.14
C GLN A 91 2.79 -2.39 12.68
N GLU A 92 1.91 -1.80 11.88
CA GLU A 92 0.77 -2.50 11.26
C GLU A 92 1.25 -3.57 10.28
N LEU A 93 2.23 -3.26 9.41
CA LEU A 93 2.84 -4.21 8.50
C LEU A 93 3.40 -5.45 9.23
N PHE A 94 4.23 -5.22 10.25
CA PHE A 94 4.83 -6.30 11.03
C PHE A 94 3.79 -7.10 11.82
N THR A 95 2.73 -6.44 12.30
CA THR A 95 1.62 -7.11 12.97
C THR A 95 0.90 -8.06 12.02
N LEU A 96 0.61 -7.62 10.79
CA LEU A 96 0.01 -8.45 9.74
C LEU A 96 0.94 -9.60 9.34
N ALA A 97 2.22 -9.31 9.11
CA ALA A 97 3.23 -10.30 8.72
C ALA A 97 3.38 -11.41 9.77
N LYS A 98 3.28 -11.06 11.06
CA LYS A 98 3.28 -12.01 12.19
C LYS A 98 1.97 -12.79 12.31
N ALA A 99 0.83 -12.19 11.94
CA ALA A 99 -0.45 -12.89 11.94
C ALA A 99 -0.51 -13.97 10.85
N LYS A 100 0.11 -13.73 9.68
CA LYS A 100 0.23 -14.72 8.59
C LYS A 100 0.98 -16.00 9.02
N ASP A 101 1.94 -15.90 9.95
CA ASP A 101 2.62 -17.09 10.50
C ASP A 101 1.69 -18.01 11.29
N LYS A 102 0.62 -17.45 11.89
CA LYS A 102 -0.32 -18.18 12.73
C LYS A 102 -1.49 -18.76 11.93
N ASN A 103 -1.88 -18.07 10.86
CA ASN A 103 -2.96 -18.45 9.97
C ASN A 103 -2.41 -18.48 8.54
N GLN A 104 -2.11 -19.69 8.04
CA GLN A 104 -1.63 -19.87 6.67
C GLN A 104 -2.70 -19.60 5.60
N SER A 105 -3.96 -19.32 5.99
CA SER A 105 -5.04 -18.95 5.08
C SER A 105 -4.98 -17.46 4.70
N GLY A 106 -3.88 -17.02 4.09
CA GLY A 106 -3.78 -15.69 3.49
C GLY A 106 -4.58 -15.65 2.19
N ARG A 107 -5.73 -14.97 2.17
CA ARG A 107 -6.67 -15.12 1.06
C ARG A 107 -6.32 -14.21 -0.14
N GLN A 108 -6.27 -14.74 -1.37
CA GLN A 108 -6.33 -13.94 -2.60
C GLN A 108 -7.61 -13.07 -2.51
N TYR A 109 -7.59 -11.81 -2.93
CA TYR A 109 -8.68 -10.82 -2.72
C TYR A 109 -8.83 -10.26 -1.30
N SER A 110 -8.24 -10.83 -0.23
CA SER A 110 -8.55 -10.36 1.13
C SER A 110 -7.38 -10.40 2.11
N THR A 111 -7.34 -9.45 3.05
CA THR A 111 -6.36 -9.46 4.13
C THR A 111 -6.72 -10.48 5.22
N ASN A 112 -5.74 -10.88 6.03
CA ASN A 112 -5.98 -11.75 7.20
C ASN A 112 -6.81 -11.09 8.31
N ASN A 113 -6.94 -9.76 8.28
CA ASN A 113 -7.78 -9.02 9.19
C ASN A 113 -9.07 -8.63 8.47
N LEU A 114 -10.19 -8.79 9.16
CA LEU A 114 -11.49 -8.38 8.68
C LEU A 114 -12.17 -7.51 9.72
N VAL A 115 -13.16 -6.76 9.29
CA VAL A 115 -14.11 -6.12 10.21
C VAL A 115 -14.90 -7.21 10.94
N SER A 116 -15.31 -6.95 12.18
CA SER A 116 -16.17 -7.89 12.91
C SER A 116 -17.50 -8.07 12.15
N GLN A 117 -17.92 -9.33 12.02
CA GLN A 117 -19.21 -9.70 11.42
C GLN A 117 -20.38 -8.94 12.07
N GLY A 118 -21.37 -8.54 11.28
CA GLY A 118 -22.55 -7.83 11.78
C GLY A 118 -22.33 -6.35 12.15
N ARG A 119 -21.15 -5.78 11.90
CA ARG A 119 -20.84 -4.41 12.27
C ARG A 119 -21.54 -3.41 11.35
N ASN A 120 -22.15 -2.39 11.96
CA ASN A 120 -22.51 -1.16 11.27
C ASN A 120 -21.35 -0.17 11.37
N ILE A 121 -20.78 0.19 10.22
CA ILE A 121 -19.63 1.08 10.06
C ILE A 121 -20.17 2.50 9.87
N SER A 122 -19.88 3.38 10.82
CA SER A 122 -20.19 4.80 10.70
C SER A 122 -19.16 5.50 9.80
N ILE A 123 -19.59 5.89 8.60
CA ILE A 123 -18.76 6.54 7.59
C ILE A 123 -19.17 8.01 7.44
N ILE A 124 -18.18 8.90 7.36
CA ILE A 124 -18.41 10.33 7.14
C ILE A 124 -17.68 10.82 5.90
N GLY A 125 -18.40 11.52 5.01
CA GLY A 125 -17.80 12.36 4.00
C GLY A 125 -17.43 13.71 4.60
N TYR A 126 -16.14 14.03 4.64
CA TYR A 126 -15.66 15.29 5.22
C TYR A 126 -16.06 16.47 4.33
N THR A 127 -16.63 17.53 4.93
CA THR A 127 -17.09 18.73 4.20
C THR A 127 -16.45 20.03 4.68
N GLY A 128 -15.35 19.95 5.43
CA GLY A 128 -14.64 21.10 5.97
C GLY A 128 -13.73 21.82 4.97
N GLY A 129 -12.99 22.81 5.49
CA GLY A 129 -12.14 23.72 4.69
C GLY A 129 -10.75 23.16 4.33
N GLY A 130 -9.85 24.04 3.92
CA GLY A 130 -8.43 23.71 3.68
C GLY A 130 -8.15 22.89 2.40
N GLY A 131 -9.18 22.68 1.56
CA GLY A 131 -9.07 21.84 0.36
C GLY A 131 -9.36 20.35 0.60
N TYR A 132 -9.56 19.94 1.86
CA TYR A 132 -9.81 18.55 2.25
C TYR A 132 -11.29 18.13 2.13
N GLY A 133 -12.23 19.09 2.12
CA GLY A 133 -13.65 18.80 1.99
C GLY A 133 -14.04 18.25 0.61
N LEU A 134 -14.84 17.18 0.61
CA LEU A 134 -15.44 16.59 -0.58
C LEU A 134 -16.30 17.63 -1.33
N SER A 135 -16.13 17.73 -2.64
CA SER A 135 -17.03 18.46 -3.53
C SER A 135 -18.41 17.79 -3.60
N SER A 136 -19.42 18.49 -4.12
CA SER A 136 -20.75 17.90 -4.30
C SER A 136 -20.74 16.64 -5.18
N LYS A 137 -19.84 16.57 -6.18
CA LYS A 137 -19.68 15.38 -7.03
C LYS A 137 -19.13 14.20 -6.21
N GLU A 138 -18.08 14.42 -5.44
CA GLU A 138 -17.46 13.39 -4.60
C GLU A 138 -18.39 12.95 -3.45
N GLN A 139 -19.24 13.86 -2.93
CA GLN A 139 -20.29 13.50 -1.97
C GLN A 139 -21.35 12.58 -2.59
N THR A 140 -21.80 12.87 -3.81
CA THR A 140 -22.70 11.98 -4.56
C THR A 140 -22.07 10.62 -4.80
N ALA A 141 -20.81 10.58 -5.25
CA ALA A 141 -20.07 9.36 -5.47
C ALA A 141 -19.91 8.52 -4.18
N LEU A 142 -19.64 9.16 -3.04
CA LEU A 142 -19.60 8.48 -1.74
C LEU A 142 -20.95 7.88 -1.34
N GLN A 143 -22.05 8.61 -1.61
CA GLN A 143 -23.39 8.06 -1.37
C GLN A 143 -23.63 6.81 -2.21
N TRP A 144 -23.29 6.82 -3.50
CA TRP A 144 -23.43 5.67 -4.38
C TRP A 144 -22.58 4.48 -3.94
N ALA A 145 -21.31 4.72 -3.60
CA ALA A 145 -20.43 3.67 -3.06
C ALA A 145 -21.03 3.02 -1.79
N VAL A 146 -21.52 3.82 -0.84
CA VAL A 146 -22.16 3.31 0.38
C VAL A 146 -23.45 2.53 0.07
N ASP A 147 -24.25 3.02 -0.87
CA ASP A 147 -25.46 2.34 -1.31
C ASP A 147 -25.12 1.00 -1.96
N ASN A 148 -24.07 0.91 -2.77
CA ASN A 148 -23.60 -0.34 -3.38
C ASN A 148 -23.26 -1.38 -2.32
N TYR A 149 -22.46 -1.03 -1.31
CA TYR A 149 -22.16 -1.95 -0.19
C TYR A 149 -23.43 -2.39 0.54
N ASN A 150 -24.34 -1.45 0.85
CA ASN A 150 -25.56 -1.72 1.62
C ASN A 150 -26.62 -2.51 0.84
N ASN A 151 -26.56 -2.50 -0.50
CA ASN A 151 -27.48 -3.25 -1.37
C ASN A 151 -27.10 -4.72 -1.53
N LEU A 152 -25.90 -5.13 -1.10
CA LEU A 152 -25.44 -6.51 -1.21
C LEU A 152 -26.19 -7.44 -0.26
N SER A 153 -26.67 -8.56 -0.81
CA SER A 153 -27.25 -9.65 -0.02
C SER A 153 -26.15 -10.62 0.43
N GLY A 154 -26.25 -11.10 1.66
CA GLY A 154 -25.32 -12.11 2.20
C GLY A 154 -23.98 -11.55 2.66
N VAL A 155 -23.88 -10.24 2.87
CA VAL A 155 -22.72 -9.54 3.45
C VAL A 155 -23.16 -9.02 4.82
N SER A 156 -22.50 -9.40 5.91
CA SER A 156 -22.96 -9.06 7.27
C SER A 156 -22.58 -7.68 7.77
N ILE A 157 -21.63 -6.98 7.13
CA ILE A 157 -21.31 -5.59 7.46
C ILE A 157 -22.27 -4.63 6.75
N SER A 158 -22.48 -3.45 7.34
CA SER A 158 -23.31 -2.38 6.76
C SER A 158 -22.70 -1.02 7.05
N PHE A 159 -23.14 0.01 6.34
CA PHE A 159 -22.62 1.36 6.46
C PHE A 159 -23.71 2.36 6.80
N THR A 160 -23.40 3.32 7.66
CA THR A 160 -24.25 4.48 7.94
C THR A 160 -23.50 5.75 7.61
N LEU A 161 -23.89 6.36 6.49
CA LEU A 161 -23.28 7.55 5.95
C LEU A 161 -23.79 8.83 6.62
N SER A 162 -22.86 9.75 6.82
CA SER A 162 -23.12 11.13 7.20
C SER A 162 -22.16 12.07 6.48
N PHE A 163 -22.46 13.36 6.45
CA PHE A 163 -21.56 14.39 5.93
C PHE A 163 -21.34 15.46 6.98
N GLY A 164 -20.12 15.97 7.10
CA GLY A 164 -19.81 16.99 8.10
C GLY A 164 -18.34 17.07 8.47
N THR A 165 -18.06 17.67 9.63
CA THR A 165 -16.70 17.87 10.13
C THR A 165 -16.40 17.13 11.44
N ASN A 166 -17.42 16.58 12.11
CA ASN A 166 -17.24 15.82 13.35
C ASN A 166 -16.93 14.35 13.04
N TYR A 167 -15.66 14.06 12.78
CA TYR A 167 -15.19 12.75 12.32
C TYR A 167 -14.47 11.91 13.41
N ASP A 168 -14.19 12.49 14.59
CA ASP A 168 -13.45 11.81 15.65
C ASP A 168 -14.13 10.51 16.11
N THR A 169 -15.46 10.56 16.21
CA THR A 169 -16.31 9.43 16.64
C THR A 169 -16.68 8.45 15.52
N LYS A 170 -16.22 8.70 14.30
CA LYS A 170 -16.58 7.90 13.12
C LYS A 170 -15.58 6.78 12.91
N ASP A 171 -16.08 5.64 12.44
CA ASP A 171 -15.25 4.48 12.11
C ASP A 171 -14.42 4.74 10.85
N MET A 172 -14.97 5.48 9.88
CA MET A 172 -14.32 5.81 8.61
C MET A 172 -14.58 7.25 8.17
N VAL A 173 -13.59 7.87 7.52
CA VAL A 173 -13.58 9.26 7.07
C VAL A 173 -13.08 9.32 5.64
N VAL A 174 -13.94 9.79 4.73
CA VAL A 174 -13.62 9.98 3.31
C VAL A 174 -13.40 11.46 3.05
N TYR A 175 -12.24 11.82 2.50
CA TYR A 175 -11.83 13.22 2.34
C TYR A 175 -10.83 13.38 1.18
N ARG A 176 -10.64 14.62 0.74
CA ARG A 176 -9.70 14.93 -0.35
C ARG A 176 -8.31 15.17 0.21
N ASN A 177 -7.29 14.75 -0.53
CA ASN A 177 -5.91 15.17 -0.32
C ASN A 177 -5.53 16.21 -1.40
N PRO A 178 -5.50 17.52 -1.09
CA PRO A 178 -5.15 18.56 -2.06
C PRO A 178 -3.65 18.63 -2.37
N SER A 179 -2.82 17.92 -1.60
CA SER A 179 -1.35 17.92 -1.74
C SER A 179 -0.82 16.78 -2.61
N SER A 180 -1.66 15.80 -2.94
CA SER A 180 -1.28 14.69 -3.82
C SER A 180 -1.34 15.10 -5.29
N SER A 181 -0.36 14.64 -6.07
CA SER A 181 -0.35 14.75 -7.53
C SER A 181 -0.98 13.52 -8.18
N GLY A 182 -1.43 13.66 -9.42
CA GLY A 182 -2.12 12.57 -10.13
C GLY A 182 -3.57 12.41 -9.69
N SER A 183 -4.13 11.23 -9.91
CA SER A 183 -5.54 10.90 -9.67
C SER A 183 -5.63 9.52 -9.04
N GLY A 184 -6.43 9.36 -8.00
CA GLY A 184 -6.58 8.09 -7.30
C GLY A 184 -7.06 8.27 -5.87
N GLY A 185 -6.78 7.28 -5.03
CA GLY A 185 -7.06 7.29 -3.61
C GLY A 185 -5.97 6.62 -2.81
N SER A 186 -6.15 6.62 -1.48
CA SER A 186 -5.40 5.73 -0.62
C SER A 186 -6.15 5.39 0.66
N ALA A 187 -5.97 4.15 1.11
CA ALA A 187 -6.54 3.61 2.33
C ALA A 187 -5.64 2.52 2.92
N GLY A 188 -5.93 2.11 4.14
CA GLY A 188 -5.23 1.04 4.83
C GLY A 188 -6.13 -0.18 5.02
N PHE A 189 -5.61 -1.19 5.70
CA PHE A 189 -6.34 -2.42 5.99
C PHE A 189 -7.01 -2.42 7.38
N PRO A 190 -8.09 -3.19 7.58
CA PRO A 190 -8.74 -3.34 8.87
C PRO A 190 -7.81 -3.96 9.92
N SER A 191 -8.08 -3.68 11.19
CA SER A 191 -7.33 -4.21 12.32
C SER A 191 -8.20 -4.32 13.56
N GLY A 192 -8.02 -5.38 14.35
CA GLY A 192 -8.76 -5.57 15.60
C GLY A 192 -10.29 -5.64 15.43
N GLY A 193 -10.78 -6.08 14.26
CA GLY A 193 -12.21 -6.12 13.94
C GLY A 193 -12.80 -4.77 13.53
N LEU A 194 -12.01 -3.70 13.45
CA LEU A 194 -12.41 -2.36 13.01
C LEU A 194 -11.96 -2.10 11.56
N PRO A 195 -12.72 -1.31 10.79
CA PRO A 195 -12.25 -0.86 9.48
C PRO A 195 -11.06 0.09 9.61
N TYR A 196 -10.30 0.27 8.53
CA TYR A 196 -9.36 1.38 8.48
C TYR A 196 -10.11 2.72 8.44
N LYS A 197 -9.61 3.71 9.18
CA LYS A 197 -10.33 4.97 9.41
C LYS A 197 -10.21 5.96 8.26
N TRP A 198 -9.08 6.03 7.58
CA TRP A 198 -8.78 7.16 6.69
C TRP A 198 -8.85 6.76 5.23
N VAL A 199 -9.75 7.37 4.48
CA VAL A 199 -9.88 7.15 3.03
C VAL A 199 -9.63 8.47 2.32
N GLN A 200 -8.49 8.57 1.63
CA GLN A 200 -8.13 9.74 0.84
C GLN A 200 -8.53 9.56 -0.61
N ILE A 201 -8.98 10.64 -1.24
CA ILE A 201 -9.10 10.75 -2.70
C ILE A 201 -8.38 11.99 -3.22
N TYR A 202 -7.89 11.96 -4.45
CA TYR A 202 -7.20 13.09 -5.07
C TYR A 202 -7.30 13.07 -6.60
N GLY A 203 -7.23 14.24 -7.23
CA GLY A 203 -7.23 14.38 -8.70
C GLY A 203 -8.52 14.03 -9.44
N LEU A 204 -9.61 13.67 -8.75
CA LEU A 204 -10.81 13.11 -9.39
C LEU A 204 -11.77 14.14 -10.03
N SER A 205 -11.51 15.44 -9.87
CA SER A 205 -12.44 16.51 -10.26
C SER A 205 -12.79 16.51 -11.75
N GLY A 206 -11.81 16.16 -12.60
CA GLY A 206 -11.95 16.06 -14.06
C GLY A 206 -12.67 14.80 -14.56
N TYR A 207 -12.91 13.82 -13.69
CA TYR A 207 -13.54 12.56 -14.05
C TYR A 207 -15.07 12.59 -13.85
N SER A 208 -15.76 11.58 -14.39
CA SER A 208 -17.19 11.37 -14.17
C SER A 208 -17.48 11.04 -12.71
N THR A 209 -18.74 11.21 -12.28
CA THR A 209 -19.17 10.80 -10.94
C THR A 209 -18.97 9.30 -10.72
N ASN A 210 -19.19 8.48 -11.75
CA ASN A 210 -18.97 7.03 -11.69
C ASN A 210 -17.49 6.67 -11.45
N VAL A 211 -16.55 7.37 -12.07
CA VAL A 211 -15.12 7.14 -11.78
C VAL A 211 -14.78 7.60 -10.35
N ASN A 212 -15.41 8.67 -9.85
CA ASN A 212 -15.24 9.06 -8.45
C ASN A 212 -15.81 7.98 -7.51
N GLU A 213 -16.96 7.41 -7.85
CA GLU A 213 -17.59 6.30 -7.12
C GLU A 213 -16.70 5.06 -7.13
N HIS A 214 -16.12 4.70 -8.28
CA HIS A 214 -15.22 3.56 -8.40
C HIS A 214 -14.03 3.68 -7.46
N VAL A 215 -13.31 4.82 -7.50
CA VAL A 215 -12.16 5.05 -6.61
C VAL A 215 -12.60 5.01 -5.15
N ILE A 216 -13.70 5.67 -4.78
CA ILE A 216 -14.18 5.63 -3.38
C ILE A 216 -14.58 4.20 -2.96
N THR A 217 -15.24 3.43 -3.83
CA THR A 217 -15.64 2.05 -3.57
C THR A 217 -14.43 1.14 -3.36
N HIS A 218 -13.39 1.33 -4.18
CA HIS A 218 -12.10 0.66 -4.09
C HIS A 218 -11.42 0.92 -2.73
N GLU A 219 -11.30 2.18 -2.32
CA GLU A 219 -10.62 2.53 -1.07
C GLU A 219 -11.39 2.10 0.19
N ILE A 220 -12.73 2.16 0.15
CA ILE A 220 -13.58 1.56 1.19
C ILE A 220 -13.33 0.04 1.23
N GLY A 221 -13.12 -0.57 0.07
CA GLY A 221 -12.80 -1.98 -0.08
C GLY A 221 -11.54 -2.37 0.69
N HIS A 222 -10.44 -1.66 0.48
CA HIS A 222 -9.22 -1.83 1.28
C HIS A 222 -9.48 -1.67 2.77
N SER A 223 -10.25 -0.65 3.15
CA SER A 223 -10.58 -0.36 4.55
C SER A 223 -11.38 -1.47 5.23
N VAL A 224 -12.10 -2.30 4.46
CA VAL A 224 -12.78 -3.52 4.93
C VAL A 224 -12.04 -4.80 4.54
N GLY A 225 -10.82 -4.70 4.03
CA GLY A 225 -9.91 -5.84 3.87
C GLY A 225 -9.92 -6.49 2.50
N PHE A 226 -10.38 -5.83 1.45
CA PHE A 226 -10.03 -6.21 0.08
C PHE A 226 -8.55 -5.93 -0.22
N ARG A 227 -8.00 -6.69 -1.17
CA ARG A 227 -6.70 -6.47 -1.80
C ARG A 227 -6.88 -6.31 -3.30
N HIS A 228 -5.86 -5.79 -3.98
CA HIS A 228 -5.87 -5.79 -5.44
C HIS A 228 -6.00 -7.21 -5.99
N THR A 229 -6.78 -7.35 -7.07
CA THR A 229 -7.05 -8.66 -7.68
C THR A 229 -5.99 -9.06 -8.69
N ASP A 230 -5.30 -8.07 -9.26
CA ASP A 230 -4.21 -8.22 -10.19
C ASP A 230 -2.85 -7.85 -9.57
N TRP A 231 -2.72 -7.89 -8.23
CA TRP A 231 -1.46 -7.62 -7.53
C TRP A 231 -0.28 -8.36 -8.18
N PHE A 232 -0.45 -9.65 -8.54
CA PHE A 232 0.60 -10.51 -9.11
C PHE A 232 1.07 -10.16 -10.53
N SER A 233 0.32 -9.34 -11.27
CA SER A 233 0.63 -8.99 -12.67
C SER A 233 0.62 -7.49 -12.95
N ARG A 234 -0.09 -6.71 -12.12
CA ARG A 234 -0.39 -5.29 -12.30
C ARG A 234 -0.89 -4.99 -13.72
N GLN A 235 -1.66 -5.93 -14.29
CA GLN A 235 -2.11 -5.87 -15.68
C GLN A 235 -3.03 -4.67 -15.94
N SER A 236 -3.83 -4.27 -14.95
CA SER A 236 -4.64 -3.04 -15.02
C SER A 236 -3.78 -1.78 -15.18
N CYS A 237 -2.53 -1.81 -14.70
CA CYS A 237 -1.56 -0.73 -14.79
C CYS A 237 -0.69 -0.78 -16.06
N GLY A 238 -1.00 -1.67 -17.01
CA GLY A 238 -0.20 -1.86 -18.23
C GLY A 238 1.15 -2.57 -18.00
N GLN A 239 1.36 -3.09 -16.80
CA GLN A 239 2.49 -3.96 -16.47
C GLN A 239 2.12 -5.41 -16.79
N ASN A 240 3.08 -6.23 -17.20
CA ASN A 240 2.90 -7.66 -17.49
C ASN A 240 4.10 -8.47 -16.96
N SER A 241 4.71 -7.98 -15.90
CA SER A 241 5.77 -8.66 -15.18
C SER A 241 5.13 -9.56 -14.13
N ASN A 242 5.41 -10.86 -14.24
CA ASN A 242 5.19 -11.80 -13.15
C ASN A 242 6.14 -11.38 -12.01
N GLU A 243 5.62 -11.04 -10.82
CA GLU A 243 6.37 -10.47 -9.67
C GLU A 243 7.38 -11.43 -9.01
N GLY A 244 7.91 -12.39 -9.78
CA GLY A 244 8.82 -13.40 -9.27
C GLY A 244 8.12 -14.45 -8.42
N SER A 245 8.83 -15.55 -8.15
CA SER A 245 8.30 -16.65 -7.35
C SER A 245 8.35 -16.34 -5.85
N ALA A 246 7.66 -15.28 -5.39
CA ALA A 246 7.25 -15.23 -4.00
C ALA A 246 6.36 -16.47 -3.79
N GLY A 247 6.98 -17.52 -3.25
CA GLY A 247 6.63 -18.91 -3.53
C GLY A 247 5.15 -19.25 -3.29
N VAL A 248 4.63 -20.13 -4.14
CA VAL A 248 3.47 -21.01 -3.89
C VAL A 248 2.39 -20.44 -2.97
N GLY A 249 1.37 -19.80 -3.57
CA GLY A 249 -0.01 -19.83 -3.07
C GLY A 249 -0.51 -18.60 -2.32
N ALA A 250 -0.93 -17.57 -3.07
CA ALA A 250 -2.03 -16.74 -2.59
C ALA A 250 -3.28 -17.61 -2.46
N ASN A 251 -3.84 -17.72 -1.25
CA ASN A 251 -4.91 -18.67 -0.98
C ASN A 251 -6.23 -18.13 -1.55
N HIS A 252 -6.56 -18.55 -2.76
CA HIS A 252 -7.85 -18.34 -3.41
C HIS A 252 -9.07 -18.12 -2.46
N VAL A 253 -9.81 -17.02 -2.63
CA VAL A 253 -11.17 -16.91 -2.05
C VAL A 253 -12.04 -17.91 -2.80
N SER A 254 -12.53 -18.93 -2.08
CA SER A 254 -13.43 -19.93 -2.66
C SER A 254 -14.58 -19.28 -3.43
N GLY A 255 -14.61 -19.51 -4.75
CA GLY A 255 -15.65 -18.97 -5.65
C GLY A 255 -15.21 -17.80 -6.53
N THR A 256 -14.01 -17.24 -6.35
CA THR A 256 -13.47 -16.22 -7.28
C THR A 256 -12.58 -16.86 -8.37
N PRO A 257 -12.05 -16.11 -9.34
CA PRO A 257 -10.99 -16.58 -10.23
C PRO A 257 -9.63 -16.64 -9.51
N THR A 258 -8.69 -17.44 -10.02
CA THR A 258 -7.26 -17.33 -9.64
C THR A 258 -6.45 -16.46 -10.60
N GLY A 259 -7.03 -16.10 -11.75
CA GLY A 259 -6.40 -15.27 -12.78
C GLY A 259 -6.95 -13.85 -12.82
N TYR A 260 -6.53 -13.09 -13.84
CA TYR A 260 -6.91 -11.69 -14.01
C TYR A 260 -8.43 -11.50 -14.12
N ASP A 261 -8.98 -10.63 -13.28
CA ASP A 261 -10.38 -10.25 -13.25
C ASP A 261 -10.57 -8.81 -13.75
N SER A 262 -10.71 -8.68 -15.07
CA SER A 262 -10.61 -7.39 -15.77
C SER A 262 -11.70 -6.37 -15.46
N THR A 263 -12.72 -6.74 -14.70
CA THR A 263 -13.83 -5.84 -14.35
C THR A 263 -14.01 -5.73 -12.84
N SER A 264 -13.05 -6.19 -12.04
CA SER A 264 -13.12 -6.05 -10.59
C SER A 264 -12.96 -4.59 -10.21
N VAL A 265 -13.75 -4.12 -9.25
CA VAL A 265 -13.54 -2.79 -8.64
C VAL A 265 -12.22 -2.70 -7.89
N MET A 266 -11.63 -3.85 -7.55
CA MET A 266 -10.36 -3.98 -6.84
C MET A 266 -9.18 -4.23 -7.79
N LEU A 267 -9.24 -3.77 -9.05
CA LEU A 267 -8.05 -3.68 -9.90
C LEU A 267 -7.11 -2.59 -9.40
N ALA A 268 -5.81 -2.85 -9.44
CA ALA A 268 -4.75 -1.94 -8.98
C ALA A 268 -4.78 -0.54 -9.64
N CYS A 269 -5.15 -0.46 -10.91
CA CYS A 269 -5.28 0.79 -11.62
C CYS A 269 -6.67 0.91 -12.24
N PHE A 270 -7.35 2.02 -11.96
CA PHE A 270 -8.65 2.36 -12.55
C PHE A 270 -8.47 3.05 -13.91
N SER A 271 -9.49 2.97 -14.77
CA SER A 271 -9.54 3.67 -16.06
C SER A 271 -10.44 4.91 -16.03
N SER A 272 -10.47 5.69 -17.11
CA SER A 272 -11.38 6.83 -17.21
C SER A 272 -12.85 6.45 -17.50
N ASN A 273 -13.14 5.14 -17.67
CA ASN A 273 -14.44 4.63 -18.09
C ASN A 273 -15.09 3.70 -17.05
N GLU A 274 -14.63 3.75 -15.80
CA GLU A 274 -15.21 2.95 -14.73
C GLU A 274 -16.65 3.35 -14.38
N ASP A 275 -17.43 2.37 -13.94
CA ASP A 275 -18.79 2.54 -13.44
C ASP A 275 -18.87 2.59 -11.91
N GLY A 276 -17.96 1.91 -11.21
CA GLY A 276 -17.90 1.86 -9.75
C GLY A 276 -18.70 0.72 -9.12
N GLU A 277 -19.19 -0.20 -9.95
CA GLU A 277 -20.04 -1.31 -9.54
C GLU A 277 -19.22 -2.56 -9.22
N PHE A 278 -19.70 -3.35 -8.26
CA PHE A 278 -19.10 -4.66 -7.98
C PHE A 278 -19.42 -5.65 -9.10
N ASN A 279 -18.40 -6.39 -9.54
CA ASN A 279 -18.64 -7.56 -10.37
C ASN A 279 -19.06 -8.78 -9.51
N GLY A 280 -19.42 -9.89 -10.15
CA GLY A 280 -19.85 -11.10 -9.43
C GLY A 280 -18.78 -11.71 -8.51
N ASN A 281 -17.50 -11.51 -8.81
CA ASN A 281 -16.38 -12.04 -8.01
C ASN A 281 -16.12 -11.16 -6.79
N ASP A 282 -16.24 -9.83 -6.93
CA ASP A 282 -16.17 -8.89 -5.82
C ASP A 282 -17.29 -9.18 -4.80
N ILE A 283 -18.51 -9.41 -5.27
CA ILE A 283 -19.65 -9.80 -4.42
C ILE A 283 -19.36 -11.13 -3.72
N THR A 284 -18.89 -12.13 -4.47
CA THR A 284 -18.54 -13.45 -3.91
C THR A 284 -17.45 -13.32 -2.85
N ALA A 285 -16.47 -12.42 -3.04
CA ALA A 285 -15.44 -12.16 -2.06
C ALA A 285 -15.98 -11.49 -0.80
N LEU A 286 -16.84 -10.48 -0.92
CA LEU A 286 -17.49 -9.84 0.22
C LEU A 286 -18.33 -10.83 1.03
N GLN A 287 -19.15 -11.66 0.39
CA GLN A 287 -19.97 -12.71 1.05
C GLN A 287 -19.14 -13.78 1.75
N ASN A 288 -17.91 -13.99 1.28
CA ASN A 288 -16.98 -14.93 1.87
C ASN A 288 -16.19 -14.31 3.03
N MET A 289 -16.08 -12.98 3.06
CA MET A 289 -15.46 -12.21 4.13
C MET A 289 -16.46 -11.89 5.23
N TYR A 290 -17.73 -11.68 4.91
CA TYR A 290 -18.80 -11.14 5.75
C TYR A 290 -20.13 -11.82 5.50
#